data_AF-A0A1Q3WP90-F1
#
_entry.id   AF-A0A1Q3WP90-F1
#
_cell.length_a   1.000
_cell.length_b   1.000
_cell.length_c   1.000
_cell.angle_alpha   90.00
_cell.angle_beta   90.00
_cell.angle_gamma   90.00
#
_symmetry.space_group_name_H-M   'P 1'
#
loop_
_entity.id
_entity.type
_entity.pdbx_description
1 polymer ?
#
loop_
_entity_poly.entity_id
_entity_poly.type
_entity_poly.pdbx_seq_one_letter_code
_entity_poly.pdbx_strand_id
1 'polypeptide(L)'
;MSTKLQPNDYESAAKRLGTGIAEVKAVCEVESGGTGFTADGKCIIRFEPHIFSRYTKGQYDVSHPTLSFPVRRAGYPTSVEHSWKLFEQAAKLNANAAVLACSWGLFQVMAFNYSACGCKSLNEFVARMERSEGDQLDMFCTLLINWGLNDELARHEWATFARVYNGPDYKSNLYDMKLDKAYRKYSVN
;
A
#
# COMPACT_ATOMS: atom_id res chain seq x y z
N MET A 1 0.64 7.56 21.07
CA MET A 1 -0.46 6.93 20.30
C MET A 1 -0.01 5.53 19.90
N SER A 2 -0.92 4.57 19.79
CA SER A 2 -0.59 3.23 19.30
C SER A 2 -0.18 3.30 17.82
N THR A 3 0.86 2.56 17.42
CA THR A 3 1.20 2.39 16.01
C THR A 3 0.37 1.30 15.33
N LYS A 4 -0.36 0.49 16.11
CA LYS A 4 -1.17 -0.63 15.63
C LYS A 4 -2.63 -0.27 15.42
N LEU A 5 -3.29 -0.95 14.48
CA LEU A 5 -4.74 -0.83 14.28
C LEU A 5 -5.50 -1.07 15.59
N GLN A 6 -6.42 -0.17 15.89
CA GLN A 6 -7.31 -0.22 17.03
C GLN A 6 -8.76 -0.47 16.57
N PRO A 7 -9.65 -0.98 17.45
CA PRO A 7 -11.05 -1.22 17.10
C PRO A 7 -11.77 -0.01 16.48
N ASN A 8 -11.52 1.20 17.00
CA ASN A 8 -12.11 2.46 16.49
C ASN A 8 -11.61 2.85 15.10
N ASP A 9 -10.43 2.36 14.67
CA ASP A 9 -9.94 2.59 13.29
C ASP A 9 -10.84 1.84 12.29
N TYR A 10 -11.27 0.62 12.63
CA TYR A 10 -12.19 -0.17 11.79
C TYR A 10 -13.58 0.45 11.71
N GLU A 11 -14.09 1.00 12.81
CA GLU A 11 -15.38 1.72 12.83
C GLU A 11 -15.33 2.97 11.95
N SER A 12 -14.25 3.74 12.07
CA SER A 12 -14.03 4.96 11.26
C SER A 12 -13.89 4.62 9.78
N ALA A 13 -13.14 3.57 9.45
CA ALA A 13 -12.98 3.07 8.09
C ALA A 13 -14.31 2.57 7.49
N ALA A 14 -15.12 1.83 8.25
CA ALA A 14 -16.41 1.33 7.79
C ALA A 14 -17.35 2.48 7.44
N LYS A 15 -17.43 3.47 8.33
CA LYS A 15 -18.20 4.71 8.09
C LYS A 15 -17.70 5.46 6.85
N ARG A 16 -16.38 5.55 6.66
CA ARG A 16 -15.76 6.23 5.51
C ARG A 16 -16.11 5.52 4.19
N LEU A 17 -16.02 4.20 4.15
CA LEU A 17 -16.30 3.40 2.96
C LEU A 17 -17.80 3.24 2.68
N GLY A 18 -18.66 3.48 3.67
CA GLY A 18 -20.09 3.19 3.56
C GLY A 18 -20.39 1.69 3.61
N THR A 19 -19.57 0.92 4.33
CA THR A 19 -19.66 -0.54 4.48
C THR A 19 -19.83 -0.92 5.96
N GLY A 20 -19.95 -2.21 6.25
CA GLY A 20 -19.81 -2.73 7.61
C GLY A 20 -18.34 -2.90 8.02
N ILE A 21 -18.13 -3.20 9.31
CA ILE A 21 -16.81 -3.50 9.89
C ILE A 21 -16.27 -4.82 9.33
N ALA A 22 -17.14 -5.77 8.97
CA ALA A 22 -16.75 -7.06 8.44
C ALA A 22 -16.01 -6.93 7.10
N GLU A 23 -16.49 -6.06 6.19
CA GLU A 23 -15.85 -5.75 4.93
C GLU A 23 -14.47 -5.13 5.14
N VAL A 24 -14.36 -4.15 6.06
CA VAL A 24 -13.07 -3.52 6.37
C VAL A 24 -12.08 -4.55 6.90
N LYS A 25 -12.49 -5.38 7.87
CA LYS A 25 -11.63 -6.43 8.42
C LYS A 25 -11.23 -7.46 7.36
N ALA A 26 -12.13 -7.80 6.44
CA ALA A 26 -11.82 -8.71 5.34
C ALA A 26 -10.74 -8.15 4.41
N VAL A 27 -10.88 -6.89 3.99
CA VAL A 27 -9.88 -6.22 3.17
C VAL A 27 -8.57 -6.05 3.92
N CYS A 28 -8.60 -5.68 5.21
CA CYS A 28 -7.40 -5.63 6.04
C CYS A 28 -6.69 -6.98 6.16
N GLU A 29 -7.42 -8.09 6.33
CA GLU A 29 -6.81 -9.42 6.41
C GLU A 29 -6.13 -9.83 5.09
N VAL A 30 -6.74 -9.49 3.95
CA VAL A 30 -6.27 -9.98 2.63
C VAL A 30 -5.25 -9.06 1.98
N GLU A 31 -5.46 -7.74 2.08
CA GLU A 31 -4.66 -6.72 1.38
C GLU A 31 -3.53 -6.15 2.23
N SER A 32 -3.40 -6.59 3.49
CA SER A 32 -2.29 -6.16 4.34
C SER A 32 -1.15 -7.17 4.43
N GLY A 33 0.04 -6.65 4.70
CA GLY A 33 1.20 -7.45 5.13
C GLY A 33 1.15 -7.90 6.60
N GLY A 34 0.02 -7.71 7.30
CA GLY A 34 -0.16 -8.01 8.72
C GLY A 34 0.45 -6.99 9.70
N THR A 35 1.49 -6.26 9.29
CA THR A 35 2.07 -5.14 10.06
C THR A 35 2.47 -4.01 9.11
N GLY A 36 2.29 -2.77 9.56
CA GLY A 36 2.74 -1.58 8.83
C GLY A 36 4.13 -1.09 9.23
N PHE A 37 4.68 -1.64 10.33
CA PHE A 37 5.95 -1.24 10.91
C PHE A 37 6.84 -2.44 11.21
N THR A 38 8.14 -2.23 11.15
CA THR A 38 9.16 -3.15 11.65
C THR A 38 9.20 -3.15 13.18
N ALA A 39 9.90 -4.10 13.79
CA ALA A 39 10.03 -4.19 15.25
C ALA A 39 10.74 -2.98 15.87
N ASP A 40 11.64 -2.33 15.13
CA ASP A 40 12.32 -1.08 15.50
C ASP A 40 11.50 0.18 15.16
N GLY A 41 10.26 0.03 14.70
CA GLY A 41 9.30 1.13 14.51
C GLY A 41 9.43 1.87 13.18
N LYS A 42 10.23 1.39 12.23
CA LYS A 42 10.26 1.97 10.87
C LYS A 42 9.04 1.53 10.07
N CYS A 43 8.48 2.44 9.28
CA CYS A 43 7.43 2.08 8.33
C CYS A 43 7.97 1.04 7.33
N ILE A 44 7.14 0.04 7.01
CA ILE A 44 7.53 -0.99 6.03
C ILE A 44 7.43 -0.39 4.64
N ILE A 45 8.53 -0.50 3.88
CA ILE A 45 8.56 -0.06 2.49
C ILE A 45 9.07 -1.16 1.56
N ARG A 46 8.65 -1.11 0.29
CA ARG A 46 9.30 -1.83 -0.81
C ARG A 46 9.75 -0.82 -1.85
N PHE A 47 11.07 -0.73 -2.07
CA PHE A 47 11.64 0.13 -3.10
C PHE A 47 11.61 -0.57 -4.46
N GLU A 48 11.20 0.17 -5.49
CA GLU A 48 10.99 -0.34 -6.85
C GLU A 48 11.92 0.39 -7.84
N PRO A 49 13.10 -0.18 -8.18
CA PRO A 49 14.10 0.49 -9.00
C PRO A 49 13.61 0.95 -10.39
N HIS A 50 12.68 0.21 -10.98
CA HIS A 50 12.03 0.58 -12.24
C HIS A 50 11.06 1.75 -12.13
N ILE A 51 10.46 1.96 -10.96
CA ILE A 51 9.67 3.16 -10.69
C ILE A 51 10.60 4.35 -10.44
N PHE A 52 11.73 4.14 -9.75
CA PHE A 52 12.74 5.19 -9.61
C PHE A 52 13.30 5.63 -10.97
N SER A 53 13.65 4.68 -11.83
CA SER A 53 14.05 4.94 -13.23
C SER A 53 12.97 5.74 -13.97
N ARG A 54 11.69 5.34 -13.87
CA ARG A 54 10.56 6.06 -14.48
C ARG A 54 10.47 7.52 -14.00
N TYR A 55 10.52 7.78 -12.69
CA TYR A 55 10.35 9.13 -12.14
C TYR A 55 11.61 10.01 -12.26
N THR A 56 12.76 9.41 -12.48
CA THR A 56 14.01 10.12 -12.83
C THR A 56 14.27 10.16 -14.34
N LYS A 57 13.34 9.64 -15.15
CA LYS A 57 13.45 9.55 -16.62
C LYS A 57 14.75 8.86 -17.07
N GLY A 58 15.16 7.82 -16.35
CA GLY A 58 16.35 7.02 -16.63
C GLY A 58 17.68 7.71 -16.32
N GLN A 59 17.67 8.89 -15.68
CA GLN A 59 18.88 9.68 -15.39
C GLN A 59 19.98 8.89 -14.68
N TYR A 60 19.60 7.89 -13.85
CA TYR A 60 20.53 7.11 -13.04
C TYR A 60 20.73 5.66 -13.52
N ASP A 61 20.16 5.26 -14.66
CA ASP A 61 20.20 3.86 -15.11
C ASP A 61 21.64 3.37 -15.38
N VAL A 62 22.51 4.24 -15.90
CA VAL A 62 23.91 3.92 -16.19
C VAL A 62 24.80 4.10 -14.96
N SER A 63 24.62 5.19 -14.22
CA SER A 63 25.49 5.53 -13.08
C SER A 63 25.18 4.73 -11.81
N HIS A 64 23.94 4.28 -11.65
CA HIS A 64 23.46 3.53 -10.48
C HIS A 64 22.58 2.34 -10.89
N PRO A 65 23.12 1.36 -11.64
CA PRO A 65 22.34 0.27 -12.25
C PRO A 65 21.75 -0.74 -11.24
N THR A 66 22.05 -0.57 -9.95
CA THR A 66 21.44 -1.29 -8.85
C THR A 66 20.24 -0.54 -8.27
N LEU A 67 20.20 0.80 -8.34
CA LEU A 67 19.12 1.66 -7.83
C LEU A 67 18.09 2.04 -8.90
N SER A 68 18.52 2.04 -10.17
CA SER A 68 17.71 2.50 -11.30
C SER A 68 17.89 1.53 -12.47
N PHE A 69 16.80 0.95 -12.93
CA PHE A 69 16.76 0.16 -14.16
C PHE A 69 15.32 0.04 -14.67
N PRO A 70 15.06 0.15 -15.98
CA PRO A 70 13.70 0.34 -16.51
C PRO A 70 12.79 -0.90 -16.42
N VAL A 71 13.37 -2.10 -16.29
CA VAL A 71 12.63 -3.37 -16.31
C VAL A 71 12.93 -4.18 -15.06
N ARG A 72 11.89 -4.62 -14.34
CA ARG A 72 12.03 -5.48 -13.16
C ARG A 72 12.93 -6.68 -13.45
N ARG A 73 13.87 -6.94 -12.55
CA ARG A 73 14.77 -8.10 -12.61
C ARG A 73 14.25 -9.20 -11.71
N ALA A 74 14.11 -10.41 -12.23
CA ALA A 74 13.73 -11.57 -11.42
C ALA A 74 14.77 -11.83 -10.32
N GLY A 75 14.33 -12.19 -9.11
CA GLY A 75 15.19 -12.47 -7.98
C GLY A 75 15.88 -11.24 -7.36
N TYR A 76 15.51 -10.02 -7.76
CA TYR A 76 16.02 -8.81 -7.13
C TYR A 76 15.61 -8.76 -5.65
N PRO A 77 16.51 -8.46 -4.69
CA PRO A 77 16.16 -8.50 -3.28
C PRO A 77 15.06 -7.49 -2.92
N THR A 78 14.04 -7.95 -2.17
CA THR A 78 12.88 -7.13 -1.80
C THR A 78 12.65 -7.08 -0.30
N SER A 79 13.66 -7.40 0.52
CA SER A 79 13.50 -7.30 1.98
C SER A 79 13.30 -5.83 2.40
N VAL A 80 12.66 -5.62 3.55
CA VAL A 80 12.44 -4.27 4.09
C VAL A 80 13.76 -3.55 4.36
N GLU A 81 14.75 -4.25 4.92
CA GLU A 81 16.10 -3.73 5.14
C GLU A 81 16.76 -3.30 3.82
N HIS A 82 16.69 -4.15 2.80
CA HIS A 82 17.24 -3.82 1.48
C HIS A 82 16.53 -2.61 0.88
N SER A 83 15.20 -2.55 0.99
CA SER A 83 14.39 -1.45 0.48
C SER A 83 14.75 -0.11 1.13
N TRP A 84 14.92 -0.07 2.46
CA TRP A 84 15.39 1.13 3.16
C TRP A 84 16.80 1.54 2.73
N LYS A 85 17.72 0.59 2.58
CA LYS A 85 19.07 0.87 2.09
C LYS A 85 19.06 1.51 0.69
N LEU A 86 18.23 1.02 -0.23
CA LEU A 86 18.10 1.60 -1.57
C LEU A 86 17.41 2.96 -1.52
N PHE A 87 16.34 3.09 -0.73
CA PHE A 87 15.63 4.35 -0.54
C PHE A 87 16.55 5.46 -0.05
N GLU A 88 17.38 5.19 0.98
CA GLU A 88 18.32 6.17 1.52
C GLU A 88 19.39 6.61 0.50
N GLN A 89 19.81 5.71 -0.39
CA GLN A 89 20.74 6.05 -1.48
C GLN A 89 20.04 6.85 -2.58
N ALA A 90 18.85 6.41 -3.00
CA ALA A 90 18.05 7.06 -4.02
C ALA A 90 17.62 8.47 -3.58
N ALA A 91 17.28 8.66 -2.29
CA ALA A 91 16.84 9.94 -1.76
C ALA A 91 17.94 11.01 -1.80
N LYS A 92 19.22 10.62 -1.72
CA LYS A 92 20.38 11.52 -1.91
C LYS A 92 20.50 12.01 -3.36
N LEU A 93 20.02 11.22 -4.32
CA LEU A 93 20.03 11.56 -5.73
C LEU A 93 18.78 12.37 -6.11
N ASN A 94 17.61 11.90 -5.69
CA ASN A 94 16.32 12.54 -5.92
C ASN A 94 15.29 12.08 -4.87
N ALA A 95 15.07 12.90 -3.84
CA ALA A 95 14.19 12.59 -2.71
C ALA A 95 12.74 12.27 -3.14
N ASN A 96 12.15 13.10 -4.01
CA ASN A 96 10.76 12.89 -4.45
C ASN A 96 10.62 11.60 -5.27
N ALA A 97 11.53 11.34 -6.20
CA ALA A 97 11.50 10.11 -6.99
C ALA A 97 11.73 8.86 -6.12
N ALA A 98 12.57 8.95 -5.09
CA ALA A 98 12.78 7.85 -4.14
C ALA A 98 11.50 7.52 -3.36
N VAL A 99 10.76 8.53 -2.89
CA VAL A 99 9.47 8.32 -2.22
C VAL A 99 8.45 7.70 -3.18
N LEU A 100 8.30 8.27 -4.39
CA LEU A 100 7.40 7.78 -5.44
C LEU A 100 7.71 6.34 -5.88
N ALA A 101 8.97 5.93 -5.76
CA ALA A 101 9.43 4.59 -6.06
C ALA A 101 9.18 3.56 -4.96
N CYS A 102 8.54 3.93 -3.86
CA CYS A 102 8.23 3.01 -2.77
C CYS A 102 6.73 2.75 -2.64
N SER A 103 6.38 1.51 -2.31
CA SER A 103 5.16 1.19 -1.59
C SER A 103 5.39 1.32 -0.09
N TRP A 104 4.35 1.73 0.66
CA TRP A 104 4.47 2.08 2.07
C TRP A 104 3.40 1.42 2.94
N GLY A 105 3.79 1.09 4.17
CA GLY A 105 2.92 0.71 5.27
C GLY A 105 2.18 -0.61 5.07
N LEU A 106 1.14 -0.78 5.87
CA LEU A 106 0.37 -2.00 6.05
C LEU A 106 -0.22 -2.54 4.74
N PHE A 107 -0.68 -1.65 3.87
CA PHE A 107 -1.36 -1.97 2.60
C PHE A 107 -0.45 -1.85 1.38
N GLN A 108 0.85 -1.56 1.58
CA GLN A 108 1.82 -1.39 0.50
C GLN A 108 1.34 -0.45 -0.62
N VAL A 109 0.77 0.71 -0.24
CA VAL A 109 0.31 1.71 -1.21
C VAL A 109 1.51 2.41 -1.83
N MET A 110 1.57 2.43 -3.16
CA MET A 110 2.59 3.18 -3.89
C MET A 110 2.43 4.69 -3.69
N ALA A 111 3.52 5.39 -3.35
CA ALA A 111 3.45 6.82 -3.01
C ALA A 111 3.08 7.73 -4.19
N PHE A 112 3.17 7.27 -5.44
CA PHE A 112 2.62 8.02 -6.58
C PHE A 112 1.10 8.20 -6.53
N ASN A 113 0.40 7.45 -5.67
CA ASN A 113 -1.03 7.62 -5.40
C ASN A 113 -1.32 8.61 -4.26
N TYR A 114 -0.34 9.39 -3.78
CA TYR A 114 -0.52 10.23 -2.59
C TYR A 114 -1.75 11.17 -2.66
N SER A 115 -2.03 11.73 -3.82
CA SER A 115 -3.20 12.60 -4.02
C SER A 115 -4.51 11.82 -3.91
N ALA A 116 -4.56 10.61 -4.46
CA ALA A 116 -5.72 9.71 -4.32
C ALA A 116 -5.87 9.18 -2.89
N CYS A 117 -4.80 9.16 -2.08
CA CYS A 117 -4.88 8.93 -0.63
C CYS A 117 -5.35 10.17 0.16
N GLY A 118 -5.65 11.29 -0.51
CA GLY A 118 -6.09 12.52 0.13
C GLY A 118 -4.96 13.41 0.67
N CYS A 119 -3.70 13.14 0.33
CA CYS A 119 -2.57 13.98 0.75
C CYS A 119 -2.28 15.09 -0.26
N LYS A 120 -1.89 16.26 0.23
CA LYS A 120 -1.54 17.44 -0.58
C LYS A 120 -0.10 17.39 -1.08
N SER A 121 0.75 16.59 -0.45
CA SER A 121 2.17 16.45 -0.81
C SER A 121 2.73 15.07 -0.45
N LEU A 122 3.89 14.73 -1.02
CA LEU A 122 4.64 13.54 -0.65
C LEU A 122 5.10 13.56 0.81
N ASN A 123 5.46 14.73 1.33
CA ASN A 123 5.86 14.87 2.74
C ASN A 123 4.70 14.53 3.68
N GLU A 124 3.49 15.00 3.35
CA GLU A 124 2.29 14.64 4.10
C GLU A 124 2.00 13.14 4.02
N PHE A 125 2.13 12.55 2.82
CA PHE A 125 1.96 11.11 2.63
C PHE A 125 2.92 10.30 3.52
N VAL A 126 4.22 10.61 3.48
CA VAL A 126 5.23 9.91 4.30
C VAL A 126 4.95 10.11 5.79
N ALA A 127 4.69 11.35 6.22
CA ALA A 127 4.40 11.65 7.62
C ALA A 127 3.16 10.91 8.15
N ARG A 128 2.14 10.70 7.31
CA ARG A 128 0.96 9.90 7.69
C ARG A 128 1.27 8.40 7.70
N MET A 129 1.98 7.89 6.69
CA MET A 129 2.40 6.50 6.63
C MET A 129 3.27 6.10 7.83
N GLU A 130 4.12 7.01 8.33
CA GLU A 130 5.00 6.76 9.48
C GLU A 130 4.32 6.99 10.84
N ARG A 131 3.10 7.56 10.88
CA ARG A 131 2.44 7.93 12.14
C ARG A 131 1.76 6.74 12.83
N SER A 132 0.93 5.98 12.10
CA SER A 132 0.21 4.83 12.67
C SER A 132 -0.40 3.94 11.58
N GLU A 133 -0.69 2.67 11.90
CA GLU A 133 -1.46 1.79 11.01
C GLU A 133 -2.89 2.30 10.81
N GLY A 134 -3.46 3.03 11.79
CA GLY A 134 -4.76 3.69 11.64
C GLY A 134 -4.76 4.75 10.53
N ASP A 135 -3.68 5.52 10.42
CA ASP A 135 -3.51 6.46 9.30
C ASP A 135 -3.27 5.77 7.96
N GLN A 136 -2.52 4.67 7.97
CA GLN A 136 -2.34 3.84 6.79
C GLN A 136 -3.68 3.29 6.30
N LEU A 137 -4.57 2.86 7.20
CA LEU A 137 -5.94 2.43 6.90
C LEU A 137 -6.80 3.60 6.39
N ASP A 138 -6.80 4.76 7.04
CA ASP A 138 -7.59 5.91 6.57
C ASP A 138 -7.17 6.37 5.16
N MET A 139 -5.86 6.39 4.88
CA MET A 139 -5.33 6.70 3.55
C MET A 139 -5.71 5.64 2.51
N PHE A 140 -5.67 4.36 2.90
CA PHE A 140 -6.09 3.26 2.06
C PHE A 140 -7.59 3.32 1.74
N CYS A 141 -8.46 3.55 2.73
CA CYS A 141 -9.89 3.75 2.49
C CYS A 141 -10.18 4.94 1.58
N THR A 142 -9.45 6.04 1.75
CA THR A 142 -9.57 7.22 0.88
C THR A 142 -9.15 6.90 -0.56
N LEU A 143 -8.09 6.10 -0.74
CA LEU A 143 -7.67 5.60 -2.04
C LEU A 143 -8.78 4.78 -2.71
N LEU A 144 -9.38 3.84 -1.98
CA LEU A 144 -10.45 2.98 -2.52
C LEU A 144 -11.66 3.81 -2.98
N ILE A 145 -12.06 4.83 -2.22
CA ILE A 145 -13.15 5.73 -2.62
C ILE A 145 -12.80 6.48 -3.91
N ASN A 146 -11.58 7.04 -3.98
CA ASN A 146 -11.15 7.80 -5.15
C ASN A 146 -10.92 6.92 -6.39
N TRP A 147 -10.74 5.61 -6.21
CA TRP A 147 -10.71 4.63 -7.29
C TRP A 147 -12.09 4.08 -7.65
N GLY A 148 -13.14 4.46 -6.90
CA GLY A 148 -14.48 3.92 -7.08
C GLY A 148 -14.52 2.42 -6.80
N LEU A 149 -13.93 2.00 -5.68
CA LEU A 149 -13.91 0.60 -5.22
C LEU A 149 -14.75 0.35 -3.96
N ASN A 150 -15.24 1.42 -3.33
CA ASN A 150 -16.00 1.31 -2.09
C ASN A 150 -17.39 0.69 -2.31
N ASP A 151 -17.97 0.85 -3.50
CA ASP A 151 -19.27 0.29 -3.83
C ASP A 151 -19.18 -1.20 -4.22
N GLU A 152 -18.11 -1.67 -4.87
CA GLU A 152 -17.82 -3.10 -5.03
C GLU A 152 -17.66 -3.77 -3.67
N LEU A 153 -16.95 -3.14 -2.72
CA LEU A 153 -16.84 -3.64 -1.36
C LEU A 153 -18.21 -3.74 -0.68
N ALA A 154 -19.04 -2.70 -0.79
CA ALA A 154 -20.38 -2.68 -0.20
C ALA A 154 -21.31 -3.74 -0.80
N ARG A 155 -21.17 -4.05 -2.09
CA ARG A 155 -21.94 -5.07 -2.81
C ARG A 155 -21.32 -6.47 -2.77
N HIS A 156 -20.19 -6.64 -2.07
CA HIS A 156 -19.42 -7.89 -2.01
C HIS A 156 -19.00 -8.41 -3.39
N GLU A 157 -18.71 -7.51 -4.33
CA GLU A 157 -18.22 -7.82 -5.68
C GLU A 157 -16.72 -8.11 -5.67
N TRP A 158 -16.30 -9.12 -4.89
CA TRP A 158 -14.90 -9.43 -4.58
C TRP A 158 -14.01 -9.63 -5.81
N ALA A 159 -14.55 -10.24 -6.86
CA ALA A 159 -13.84 -10.44 -8.12
C ALA A 159 -13.54 -9.12 -8.84
N THR A 160 -14.51 -8.20 -8.88
CA THR A 160 -14.32 -6.87 -9.48
C THR A 160 -13.33 -6.07 -8.65
N PHE A 161 -13.52 -6.03 -7.33
CA PHE A 161 -12.61 -5.37 -6.41
C PHE A 161 -11.17 -5.86 -6.57
N ALA A 162 -10.97 -7.17 -6.48
CA ALA A 162 -9.65 -7.77 -6.57
C ALA A 162 -8.99 -7.54 -7.94
N ARG A 163 -9.75 -7.57 -9.03
CA ARG A 163 -9.23 -7.28 -10.37
C ARG A 163 -8.71 -5.85 -10.50
N VAL A 164 -9.43 -4.87 -9.94
CA VAL A 164 -9.03 -3.47 -10.04
C VAL A 164 -7.87 -3.17 -9.09
N TYR A 165 -7.89 -3.70 -7.87
CA TYR A 165 -6.86 -3.42 -6.86
C TYR A 165 -5.56 -4.21 -7.12
N ASN A 166 -5.65 -5.53 -7.36
CA ASN A 166 -4.50 -6.42 -7.51
C ASN A 166 -4.09 -6.65 -8.97
N GLY A 167 -4.92 -6.23 -9.94
CA GLY A 167 -4.67 -6.39 -11.37
C GLY A 167 -5.27 -7.65 -12.00
N PRO A 168 -5.06 -7.88 -13.30
CA PRO A 168 -5.72 -8.93 -14.07
C PRO A 168 -5.41 -10.35 -13.57
N ASP A 169 -4.24 -10.55 -12.97
CA ASP A 169 -3.79 -11.85 -12.46
C ASP A 169 -4.32 -12.20 -11.05
N TYR A 170 -5.27 -11.42 -10.52
CA TYR A 170 -5.80 -11.60 -9.16
C TYR A 170 -6.31 -13.04 -8.89
N LYS A 171 -6.88 -13.69 -9.91
CA LYS A 171 -7.38 -15.07 -9.82
C LYS A 171 -6.29 -16.08 -9.52
N SER A 172 -5.09 -15.90 -10.09
CA SER A 172 -3.95 -16.80 -9.86
C SER A 172 -3.52 -16.80 -8.39
N ASN A 173 -3.80 -15.71 -7.67
CA ASN A 173 -3.51 -15.54 -6.25
C ASN A 173 -4.75 -15.71 -5.34
N LEU A 174 -5.90 -16.07 -5.91
CA LEU A 174 -7.18 -16.32 -5.24
C LEU A 174 -7.68 -15.14 -4.39
N TYR A 175 -7.38 -13.90 -4.79
CA TYR A 175 -7.72 -12.71 -3.99
C TYR A 175 -9.22 -12.59 -3.70
N ASP A 176 -10.06 -12.84 -4.71
CA ASP A 176 -11.51 -12.86 -4.59
C ASP A 176 -12.02 -13.88 -3.58
N MET A 177 -11.53 -15.12 -3.67
CA MET A 177 -11.89 -16.17 -2.72
C MET A 177 -11.40 -15.89 -1.30
N LYS A 178 -10.21 -15.28 -1.16
CA LYS A 178 -9.68 -14.87 0.14
C LYS A 178 -10.53 -13.77 0.77
N LEU A 179 -10.94 -12.77 -0.01
CA LEU A 179 -11.82 -11.69 0.43
C LEU A 179 -13.18 -12.22 0.89
N ASP A 180 -13.83 -13.08 0.09
CA ASP A 180 -15.11 -13.70 0.46
C ASP A 180 -14.99 -14.52 1.75
N LYS A 181 -13.94 -15.36 1.86
CA LYS A 181 -13.69 -16.17 3.04
C LYS A 181 -13.46 -15.31 4.28
N ALA A 182 -12.68 -14.24 4.17
CA ALA A 182 -12.40 -13.32 5.27
C ALA A 182 -13.68 -12.57 5.68
N TYR A 183 -14.47 -12.09 4.73
CA TYR A 183 -15.76 -11.45 5.01
C TYR A 183 -16.70 -12.37 5.79
N ARG A 184 -16.87 -13.62 5.35
CA ARG A 184 -17.70 -14.61 6.07
C ARG A 184 -17.22 -14.85 7.50
N LYS A 185 -15.90 -14.93 7.71
CA LYS A 185 -15.30 -15.08 9.04
C LYS A 185 -15.66 -13.91 9.98
N TYR A 186 -15.75 -12.69 9.46
CA TYR A 186 -16.05 -11.49 10.24
C TYR A 186 -17.54 -11.12 10.30
N SER A 187 -18.39 -11.77 9.51
CA SER A 187 -19.84 -11.50 9.47
C SER A 187 -20.65 -12.38 10.44
N VAL A 188 -20.04 -13.44 10.97
CA VAL A 188 -20.68 -14.40 11.88
C VAL A 188 -20.33 -14.10 13.36
N ASN A 189 -19.43 -13.14 13.60
CA ASN A 189 -19.02 -12.65 14.92
C ASN A 189 -19.51 -11.21 15.12
#